data_AF-X0Q6N0-F1
#
_entry.id   AF-X0Q6N0-F1
#
_cell.length_a   1.000
_cell.length_b   1.000
_cell.length_c   1.000
_cell.angle_alpha   90.00
_cell.angle_beta   90.00
_cell.angle_gamma   90.00
#
_symmetry.space_group_name_H-M   'P 1'
#
loop_
_entity.id
_entity.type
_entity.pdbx_description
1 polymer ?
#
loop_
_entity_poly.entity_id
_entity_poly.type
_entity_poly.pdbx_seq_one_letter_code
_entity_poly.pdbx_strand_id
1 'polypeptide(L)'
;MVERLIRPLGYNLPLFPMRGYHQHFKVTEKNTINHSMFDMDKGFVMGPMQQGIRITTGAEMTTMNAPKNFGQLKTVLKLAKKILPLEDAVESEAWAGSRPCMPDMKPVIGPADKHDKLWFAFGHSHQALL
;
A
#
# COMPACT_ATOMS: atom_id res chain seq x y z
N MET A 1 -9.40 3.27 12.33
CA MET A 1 -9.56 4.71 12.06
C MET A 1 -11.00 4.98 11.63
N VAL A 2 -11.47 4.50 10.47
CA VAL A 2 -12.88 4.59 10.04
C VAL A 2 -13.83 3.84 10.97
N GLU A 3 -13.49 2.60 11.35
CA GLU A 3 -14.32 1.78 12.25
C GLU A 3 -14.65 2.48 13.58
N ARG A 4 -13.68 3.24 14.15
CA ARG A 4 -13.87 4.00 15.39
C ARG A 4 -14.84 5.17 15.22
N LEU A 5 -15.02 5.67 14.00
CA LEU A 5 -15.95 6.76 13.67
C LEU A 5 -17.37 6.22 13.43
N ILE A 6 -17.50 5.07 12.77
CA ILE A 6 -18.82 4.54 12.36
C ILE A 6 -19.47 3.63 13.40
N ARG A 7 -18.68 2.97 14.27
CA ARG A 7 -19.22 2.10 15.33
C ARG A 7 -20.13 2.85 16.31
N PRO A 8 -19.77 4.05 16.83
CA PRO A 8 -20.66 4.83 17.69
C PRO A 8 -21.97 5.25 17.00
N LEU A 9 -21.98 5.32 15.66
CA LEU A 9 -23.15 5.61 14.84
C LEU A 9 -23.97 4.35 14.50
N GLY A 10 -23.63 3.19 15.09
CA GLY A 10 -24.36 1.94 14.93
C GLY A 10 -24.03 1.15 13.66
N TYR A 11 -22.98 1.50 12.91
CA TYR A 11 -22.55 0.73 11.75
C TYR A 11 -21.44 -0.25 12.11
N ASN A 12 -21.56 -1.48 11.60
CA ASN A 12 -20.56 -2.53 11.78
C ASN A 12 -20.12 -3.08 10.41
N LEU A 13 -19.20 -2.38 9.77
CA LEU A 13 -18.65 -2.79 8.47
C LEU A 13 -17.33 -3.55 8.67
N PRO A 14 -17.13 -4.71 8.01
CA PRO A 14 -15.98 -5.59 8.22
C PRO A 14 -14.70 -5.08 7.54
N LEU A 15 -14.28 -3.85 7.86
CA LEU A 15 -13.02 -3.29 7.38
C LEU A 15 -11.83 -3.99 8.03
N PHE A 16 -10.86 -4.40 7.24
CA PHE A 16 -9.59 -4.92 7.73
C PHE A 16 -8.41 -4.24 7.04
N PRO A 17 -7.25 -4.12 7.71
CA PRO A 17 -6.09 -3.50 7.11
C PRO A 17 -5.26 -4.50 6.31
N MET A 18 -4.85 -4.08 5.11
CA MET A 18 -3.78 -4.74 4.37
C MET A 18 -2.57 -3.83 4.31
N ARG A 19 -1.49 -4.22 4.98
CA ARG A 19 -0.27 -3.43 5.08
C ARG A 19 0.62 -3.68 3.88
N GLY A 20 1.12 -2.62 3.27
CA GLY A 20 2.14 -2.67 2.24
C GLY A 20 3.39 -1.92 2.68
N TYR A 21 4.52 -2.30 2.10
CA TYR A 21 5.82 -1.67 2.32
C TYR A 21 6.32 -1.07 1.02
N HIS A 22 7.05 0.03 1.13
CA HIS A 22 7.83 0.52 -0.01
C HIS A 22 9.09 1.26 0.46
N GLN A 23 10.04 1.37 -0.46
CA GLN A 23 11.25 2.17 -0.27
C GLN A 23 11.64 2.81 -1.60
N HIS A 24 12.18 4.03 -1.55
CA HIS A 24 12.72 4.69 -2.72
C HIS A 24 14.23 4.52 -2.78
N PHE A 25 14.76 4.45 -4.00
CA PHE A 25 16.18 4.45 -4.29
C PHE A 25 16.52 5.60 -5.23
N LYS A 26 17.67 6.23 -5.01
CA LYS A 26 18.12 7.34 -5.84
C LYS A 26 18.32 6.89 -7.30
N VAL A 27 17.95 7.77 -8.22
CA VAL A 27 18.20 7.58 -9.65
C VAL A 27 19.67 7.87 -9.96
N THR A 28 20.24 7.04 -10.80
CA THR A 28 21.57 7.14 -11.39
C THR A 28 21.45 6.77 -12.87
N GLU A 29 22.47 7.07 -13.66
CA GLU A 29 22.52 6.67 -15.07
C GLU A 29 22.35 5.15 -15.28
N LYS A 30 22.68 4.34 -14.26
CA LYS A 30 22.65 2.87 -14.33
C LYS A 30 21.32 2.23 -13.94
N ASN A 31 20.38 2.98 -13.36
CA ASN A 31 19.11 2.43 -12.89
C ASN A 31 17.85 3.20 -13.35
N THR A 32 17.99 4.15 -14.28
CA THR A 32 16.86 4.92 -14.80
C THR A 32 15.82 4.03 -15.49
N ILE A 33 14.54 4.23 -15.14
CA ILE A 33 13.38 3.68 -15.83
C ILE A 33 12.37 4.79 -16.12
N ASN A 34 11.71 4.71 -17.29
CA ASN A 34 10.72 5.71 -17.71
C ASN A 34 9.27 5.24 -17.52
N HIS A 35 9.08 3.96 -17.20
CA HIS A 35 7.78 3.35 -17.00
C HIS A 35 7.79 2.46 -15.78
N SER A 36 6.61 2.25 -15.19
CA SER A 36 6.47 1.28 -14.12
C SER A 36 6.61 -0.13 -14.66
N MET A 37 7.35 -0.97 -13.95
CA MET A 37 7.51 -2.39 -14.22
C MET A 37 6.83 -3.18 -13.12
N PHE A 38 5.97 -4.12 -13.50
CA PHE A 38 5.31 -5.02 -12.56
C PHE A 38 5.81 -6.44 -12.78
N ASP A 39 6.42 -7.03 -11.74
CA ASP A 39 6.70 -8.46 -11.71
C ASP A 39 5.45 -9.18 -11.17
N MET A 40 4.65 -9.73 -12.09
CA MET A 40 3.42 -10.45 -11.78
C MET A 40 3.65 -11.66 -10.88
N ASP A 41 4.73 -12.41 -11.13
CA ASP A 41 5.02 -13.68 -10.45
C ASP A 41 5.52 -13.47 -9.03
N LYS A 42 6.25 -12.37 -8.81
CA LYS A 42 6.85 -12.02 -7.52
C LYS A 42 6.06 -10.97 -6.75
N GLY A 43 5.08 -10.32 -7.38
CA GLY A 43 4.13 -9.43 -6.73
C GLY A 43 4.73 -8.10 -6.26
N PHE A 44 5.60 -7.47 -7.05
CA PHE A 44 6.18 -6.16 -6.72
C PHE A 44 6.23 -5.23 -7.94
N VAL A 45 6.11 -3.92 -7.68
CA VAL A 45 6.19 -2.88 -8.72
C VAL A 45 7.41 -2.02 -8.50
N MET A 46 8.14 -1.74 -9.59
CA MET A 46 9.18 -0.72 -9.65
C MET A 46 8.63 0.46 -10.43
N GLY A 47 8.53 1.64 -9.82
CA GLY A 47 7.95 2.81 -10.48
C GLY A 47 8.84 4.05 -10.33
N PRO A 48 9.06 4.82 -11.41
CA PRO A 48 9.72 6.12 -11.28
C PRO A 48 8.82 7.10 -10.52
N MET A 49 9.36 7.75 -9.51
CA MET A 49 8.72 8.79 -8.70
C MET A 49 9.63 10.02 -8.66
N GLN A 50 9.08 11.17 -8.26
CA GLN A 50 9.88 12.39 -8.07
C GLN A 50 11.05 12.19 -7.08
N GLN A 51 10.87 11.34 -6.07
CA GLN A 51 11.88 11.05 -5.05
C GLN A 51 12.90 9.98 -5.48
N GLY A 52 12.64 9.28 -6.58
CA GLY A 52 13.50 8.20 -7.07
C GLY A 52 12.70 7.00 -7.58
N ILE A 53 13.34 5.84 -7.64
CA ILE A 53 12.68 4.59 -8.03
C ILE A 53 12.01 3.98 -6.80
N ARG A 54 10.69 3.91 -6.80
CA ARG A 54 9.92 3.28 -5.73
C ARG A 54 9.78 1.79 -5.98
N ILE A 55 10.15 1.00 -4.98
CA ILE A 55 9.89 -0.45 -4.95
C ILE A 55 8.77 -0.70 -3.96
N THR A 56 7.64 -1.24 -4.42
CA THR A 56 6.50 -1.61 -3.58
C THR A 56 6.40 -3.12 -3.41
N THR A 57 5.96 -3.58 -2.24
CA THR A 57 5.71 -5.00 -2.00
C THR A 57 4.24 -5.37 -2.20
N GLY A 58 3.97 -6.67 -2.10
CA GLY A 58 2.64 -7.21 -1.87
C GLY A 58 2.02 -6.76 -0.54
N ALA A 59 0.97 -7.47 -0.14
CA ALA A 59 0.19 -7.17 1.05
C ALA A 59 0.51 -8.13 2.20
N GLU A 60 0.65 -7.56 3.40
CA GLU A 60 0.63 -8.26 4.67
C GLU A 60 -0.78 -8.13 5.27
N MET A 61 -1.45 -9.26 5.47
CA MET A 61 -2.69 -9.32 6.25
C MET A 61 -2.33 -9.36 7.72
N THR A 62 -2.56 -8.25 8.43
CA THR A 62 -2.18 -8.10 9.83
C THR A 62 -3.17 -7.16 10.54
N THR A 63 -2.96 -6.88 11.82
CA THR A 63 -3.78 -5.89 12.54
C THR A 63 -3.16 -4.50 12.46
N MET A 64 -3.96 -3.45 12.66
CA MET A 64 -3.49 -2.06 12.58
C MET A 64 -2.25 -1.79 13.45
N ASN A 65 -2.20 -2.37 14.64
CA ASN A 65 -1.17 -2.11 15.65
C ASN A 65 -0.04 -3.14 15.65
N ALA A 66 -0.07 -4.14 14.76
CA ALA A 66 1.02 -5.11 14.69
C ALA A 66 2.35 -4.41 14.35
N PRO A 67 3.49 -4.88 14.88
CA PRO A 67 4.80 -4.32 14.55
C PRO A 67 5.07 -4.42 13.03
N LYS A 68 5.93 -3.55 12.49
CA LYS A 68 6.32 -3.60 11.08
C LYS A 68 7.14 -4.88 10.82
N ASN A 69 6.81 -5.61 9.76
CA ASN A 69 7.56 -6.77 9.29
C ASN A 69 8.15 -6.52 7.89
N PHE A 70 9.44 -6.19 7.83
CA PHE A 70 10.13 -5.91 6.57
C PHE A 70 10.56 -7.16 5.79
N GLY A 71 10.11 -8.36 6.17
CA GLY A 71 10.48 -9.61 5.50
C GLY A 71 10.10 -9.63 4.01
N GLN A 72 8.90 -9.15 3.67
CA GLN A 72 8.46 -9.03 2.28
C GLN A 72 9.36 -8.08 1.50
N LEU A 73 9.65 -6.90 2.06
CA LEU A 73 10.50 -5.90 1.42
C LEU A 73 11.93 -6.42 1.21
N LYS A 74 12.54 -7.04 2.22
CA LYS A 74 13.86 -7.66 2.09
C LYS A 74 13.92 -8.69 0.97
N THR A 75 12.86 -9.48 0.81
CA THR A 75 12.76 -10.49 -0.25
C THR A 75 12.63 -9.84 -1.63
N VAL A 76 11.72 -8.87 -1.76
CA VAL A 76 11.51 -8.11 -3.01
C VAL A 76 12.78 -7.37 -3.42
N LEU A 77 13.48 -6.71 -2.50
CA LEU A 77 14.70 -5.97 -2.82
C LEU A 77 15.82 -6.87 -3.36
N LYS A 78 15.94 -8.11 -2.88
CA LYS A 78 16.88 -9.10 -3.45
C LYS A 78 16.55 -9.44 -4.91
N LEU A 79 15.27 -9.45 -5.27
CA LEU A 79 14.81 -9.72 -6.63
C LEU A 79 14.95 -8.49 -7.52
N ALA A 80 14.47 -7.33 -7.05
CA ALA A 80 14.56 -6.06 -7.77
C ALA A 80 16.01 -5.66 -8.10
N LYS A 81 16.96 -5.95 -7.18
CA LYS A 81 18.40 -5.71 -7.42
C LYS A 81 19.01 -6.56 -8.54
N LYS A 82 18.35 -7.65 -8.95
CA LYS A 82 18.76 -8.43 -10.14
C LYS A 82 18.29 -7.80 -11.44
N ILE A 83 17.30 -6.90 -11.37
CA ILE A 83 16.72 -6.21 -12.53
C ILE A 83 17.43 -4.87 -12.73
N LEU A 84 17.57 -4.07 -11.67
CA LEU A 84 18.23 -2.76 -11.69
C LEU A 84 19.13 -2.57 -10.46
N PRO A 85 20.25 -1.84 -10.58
CA PRO A 85 21.07 -1.53 -9.42
C PRO A 85 20.35 -0.56 -8.48
N LEU A 86 20.17 -0.96 -7.21
CA LEU A 86 19.44 -0.21 -6.18
C LEU A 86 20.33 -0.08 -4.94
N GLU A 87 21.25 0.89 -4.95
CA GLU A 87 22.26 1.04 -3.90
C GLU A 87 21.82 2.00 -2.80
N ASP A 88 21.51 3.25 -3.18
CA ASP A 88 21.24 4.31 -2.22
C ASP A 88 19.75 4.46 -1.97
N ALA A 89 19.30 3.95 -0.82
CA ALA A 89 17.96 4.23 -0.31
C ALA A 89 17.80 5.73 0.01
N VAL A 90 16.61 6.26 -0.25
CA VAL A 90 16.25 7.66 0.08
C VAL A 90 15.88 7.76 1.56
N GLU A 91 15.05 6.85 2.06
CA GLU A 91 14.65 6.81 3.47
C GLU A 91 15.61 5.95 4.31
N SER A 92 15.82 6.38 5.57
CA SER A 92 16.55 5.59 6.57
C SER A 92 15.78 4.34 7.03
N GLU A 93 14.46 4.40 7.04
CA GLU A 93 13.56 3.27 7.28
C GLU A 93 12.51 3.24 6.16
N ALA A 94 12.24 2.04 5.63
CA ALA A 94 11.22 1.88 4.64
C ALA A 94 9.82 2.26 5.16
N TRP A 95 9.01 2.83 4.28
CA TRP A 95 7.64 3.20 4.61
C TRP A 95 6.75 1.97 4.72
N ALA A 96 5.77 2.05 5.63
CA ALA A 96 4.72 1.06 5.79
C ALA A 96 3.36 1.76 5.91
N GLY A 97 2.34 1.27 5.20
CA GLY A 97 0.99 1.82 5.30
C GLY A 97 -0.08 0.77 5.13
N SER A 98 -1.19 0.98 5.83
CA SER A 98 -2.29 0.04 5.93
C SER A 98 -3.48 0.54 5.12
N ARG A 99 -3.87 -0.23 4.11
CA ARG A 99 -5.03 0.07 3.25
C ARG A 99 -6.31 -0.41 3.93
N PRO A 100 -7.37 0.41 4.00
CA PRO A 100 -8.66 -0.04 4.50
C PRO A 100 -9.36 -0.87 3.42
N CYS A 101 -9.63 -2.14 3.72
CA CYS A 101 -10.16 -3.11 2.77
C CYS A 101 -11.47 -3.72 3.24
N MET A 102 -12.39 -3.91 2.30
CA MET A 102 -13.60 -4.71 2.49
C MET A 102 -13.33 -6.15 2.05
N PRO A 103 -14.07 -7.16 2.56
CA PRO A 103 -13.85 -8.56 2.20
C PRO A 103 -14.00 -8.87 0.71
N ASP A 104 -14.85 -8.10 0.02
CA ASP A 104 -15.07 -8.20 -1.42
C ASP A 104 -14.16 -7.25 -2.24
N MET A 105 -13.24 -6.54 -1.57
CA MET A 105 -12.32 -5.55 -2.15
C MET A 105 -12.97 -4.35 -2.83
N LYS A 106 -14.27 -4.13 -2.63
CA LYS A 106 -15.00 -2.98 -3.18
C LYS A 106 -15.07 -1.84 -2.17
N PRO A 107 -15.05 -0.58 -2.62
CA PRO A 107 -15.26 0.54 -1.73
C PRO A 107 -16.73 0.61 -1.28
N VAL A 108 -16.94 1.19 -0.10
CA VAL A 108 -18.26 1.59 0.36
C VAL A 108 -18.45 3.06 -0.01
N ILE A 109 -19.30 3.30 -1.00
CA ILE A 109 -19.61 4.63 -1.52
C ILE A 109 -21.14 4.79 -1.56
N GLY A 110 -21.68 5.77 -0.84
CA GLY A 110 -23.11 6.05 -0.84
C GLY A 110 -23.63 6.62 0.47
N PRO A 111 -24.94 6.90 0.54
CA PRO A 111 -25.57 7.39 1.76
C PRO A 111 -25.54 6.32 2.86
N ALA A 112 -25.45 6.76 4.11
CA ALA A 112 -25.51 5.89 5.27
C ALA A 112 -26.97 5.65 5.69
N ASP A 113 -27.36 4.38 5.88
CA ASP A 113 -28.76 3.97 6.01
C ASP A 113 -29.46 4.43 7.30
N LYS A 114 -28.70 4.69 8.38
CA LYS A 114 -29.24 5.07 9.70
C LYS A 114 -29.27 6.57 9.97
N HIS A 115 -28.61 7.38 9.14
CA HIS A 115 -28.38 8.81 9.43
C HIS A 115 -28.55 9.67 8.19
N ASP A 116 -29.55 10.54 8.20
CA ASP A 116 -29.75 11.52 7.14
C ASP A 116 -28.50 12.41 6.97
N LYS A 117 -28.17 12.70 5.71
CA LYS A 117 -27.04 13.56 5.29
C LYS A 117 -25.64 12.98 5.60
N LEU A 118 -25.53 11.75 6.10
CA LEU A 118 -24.25 11.06 6.24
C LEU A 118 -23.94 10.24 4.98
N TRP A 119 -22.70 10.32 4.50
CA TRP A 119 -22.21 9.60 3.32
C TRP A 119 -20.92 8.84 3.64
N PHE A 120 -20.77 7.68 3.02
CA PHE A 120 -19.58 6.85 3.06
C PHE A 120 -18.80 6.98 1.76
N ALA A 121 -17.47 7.02 1.90
CA ALA A 121 -16.50 7.04 0.81
C ALA A 121 -15.15 6.48 1.30
N PHE A 122 -15.11 5.19 1.62
CA PHE A 122 -13.91 4.51 2.13
C PHE A 122 -13.81 3.07 1.59
N GLY A 123 -12.76 2.34 1.97
CA GLY A 123 -12.59 0.94 1.56
C GLY A 123 -11.98 0.75 0.16
N HIS A 124 -11.42 1.81 -0.43
CA HIS A 124 -10.84 1.81 -1.78
C HIS A 124 -9.66 0.86 -1.99
N SER A 125 -9.15 0.22 -0.92
CA SER A 125 -8.18 -0.88 -1.01
C SER A 125 -6.96 -0.51 -1.88
N HIS A 126 -6.72 -1.27 -2.96
CA HIS A 126 -5.60 -1.08 -3.88
C HIS A 126 -5.91 -0.15 -5.07
N GLN A 127 -7.15 0.33 -5.18
CA GLN A 127 -7.68 1.00 -6.38
C GLN A 127 -7.80 2.53 -6.21
N ALA A 128 -7.41 3.08 -5.04
CA ALA A 128 -7.66 4.48 -4.70
C ALA A 128 -6.88 5.51 -5.53
N LEU A 129 -5.76 5.11 -6.12
CA LEU A 129 -4.79 5.97 -6.80
C LEU A 129 -4.31 5.38 -8.13
N LEU A 130 -5.03 4.37 -8.67
CA LEU A 130 -4.76 3.92 -10.03
C LEU A 130 -5.07 5.03 -11.03
#